data_AF-A0A6G8AY33-F1
#
_entry.id   AF-A0A6G8AY33-F1
#
_cell.length_a   1.000
_cell.length_b   1.000
_cell.length_c   1.000
_cell.angle_alpha   90.00
_cell.angle_beta   90.00
_cell.angle_gamma   90.00
#
_symmetry.space_group_name_H-M   'P 1'
#
loop_
_entity.id
_entity.type
_entity.pdbx_description
1 polymer ?
#
loop_
_entity_poly.entity_id
_entity_poly.type
_entity_poly.pdbx_seq_one_letter_code
_entity_poly.pdbx_strand_id
1 'polypeptide(L)'
;MPRKAKITTDDKDRKDQRDHTEALKKVAENAEKLSTTPPKHLTGEAKKLWSKIVPALNETGYVIQVDQSEVETLVINYAMLREAYESVKKDGVIYSAGDKLFKNPAVAIIDSATKVIKSIGSDLGLSPQSRATLIDMAKSDEESDNETKGEDLAGYFGGNK
;
A
#
# COMPACT_ATOMS: atom_id res chain seq x y z
N MET A 1 10.28 5.06 20.66
CA MET A 1 10.34 4.96 19.19
C MET A 1 9.71 6.21 18.60
N PRO A 2 10.29 6.83 17.57
CA PRO A 2 9.63 7.93 16.87
C PRO A 2 8.32 7.43 16.27
N ARG A 3 7.25 8.19 16.48
CA ARG A 3 5.90 7.86 15.97
C ARG A 3 5.90 8.12 14.46
N LYS A 4 5.35 7.20 13.64
CA LYS A 4 5.21 7.41 12.18
C LYS A 4 4.54 8.77 11.94
N ALA A 5 5.08 9.57 11.03
CA ALA A 5 4.54 10.88 10.70
C ALA A 5 3.08 10.74 10.26
N LYS A 6 2.20 11.64 10.73
CA LYS A 6 0.80 11.66 10.32
C LYS A 6 0.76 12.22 8.90
N ILE A 7 0.25 11.43 7.97
CA ILE A 7 -0.05 11.87 6.60
C ILE A 7 -1.49 12.39 6.61
N THR A 8 -1.71 13.64 6.20
CA THR A 8 -3.01 14.33 6.27
C THR A 8 -3.03 15.53 5.33
N THR A 9 -4.19 15.79 4.73
CA THR A 9 -4.47 17.05 4.03
C THR A 9 -5.64 17.84 4.64
N ASP A 10 -6.08 17.49 5.86
CA ASP A 10 -7.15 18.21 6.59
C ASP A 10 -6.67 19.59 7.11
N ASP A 11 -7.43 20.64 6.82
CA ASP A 11 -7.14 22.02 7.25
C ASP A 11 -7.12 22.21 8.76
N LYS A 12 -7.81 21.36 9.51
CA LYS A 12 -7.80 21.36 10.99
C LYS A 12 -6.52 20.80 11.57
N ASP A 13 -5.75 20.03 10.79
CA ASP A 13 -4.44 19.55 11.22
C ASP A 13 -3.39 20.67 11.17
N ARG A 14 -2.18 20.39 11.68
CA ARG A 14 -1.14 21.41 11.69
C ARG A 14 -0.55 21.58 10.29
N LYS A 15 -0.22 22.83 9.92
CA LYS A 15 0.32 23.19 8.60
C LYS A 15 1.55 22.35 8.22
N ASP A 16 2.47 22.10 9.15
CA ASP A 16 3.67 21.27 8.93
C ASP A 16 3.34 19.83 8.51
N GLN A 17 2.20 19.29 8.97
CA GLN A 17 1.74 17.93 8.62
C GLN A 17 1.14 17.88 7.22
N ARG A 18 0.43 18.96 6.82
CA ARG A 18 -0.09 19.12 5.45
C ARG A 18 1.05 19.34 4.45
N ASP A 19 1.97 20.25 4.75
CA ASP A 19 3.13 20.56 3.91
C ASP A 19 3.98 19.30 3.64
N HIS A 20 4.14 18.42 4.66
CA HIS A 20 4.84 17.14 4.49
C HIS A 20 4.11 16.19 3.53
N THR A 21 2.77 16.14 3.62
CA THR A 21 1.93 15.29 2.77
C THR A 21 1.91 15.78 1.33
N GLU A 22 1.83 17.09 1.12
CA GLU A 22 1.92 17.72 -0.20
C GLU A 22 3.29 17.50 -0.84
N ALA A 23 4.38 17.62 -0.06
CA ALA A 23 5.72 17.31 -0.53
C ALA A 23 5.87 15.84 -0.96
N LEU A 24 5.28 14.90 -0.22
CA LEU A 24 5.25 13.48 -0.61
C LEU A 24 4.48 13.26 -1.92
N LYS A 25 3.32 13.89 -2.08
CA LYS A 25 2.52 13.81 -3.33
C LYS A 25 3.30 14.35 -4.52
N LYS A 26 3.91 15.52 -4.39
CA LYS A 26 4.69 16.15 -5.46
C LYS A 26 5.90 15.31 -5.88
N VAL A 27 6.52 14.61 -4.93
CA VAL A 27 7.58 13.63 -5.22
C VAL A 27 7.01 12.45 -5.98
N ALA A 28 5.86 11.91 -5.56
CA ALA A 28 5.24 10.74 -6.18
C ALA A 28 4.70 11.03 -7.60
N GLU A 29 4.12 12.20 -7.85
CA GLU A 29 3.59 12.61 -9.16
C GLU A 29 4.66 12.64 -10.27
N ASN A 30 5.87 13.06 -9.91
CA ASN A 30 7.00 13.14 -10.84
C ASN A 30 7.88 11.87 -10.83
N ALA A 31 7.57 10.91 -9.96
CA ALA A 31 8.32 9.68 -9.86
C ALA A 31 7.90 8.66 -10.93
N GLU A 32 8.83 7.78 -11.26
CA GLU A 32 8.55 6.67 -12.16
C GLU A 32 7.55 5.71 -11.49
N LYS A 33 6.57 5.24 -12.27
CA LYS A 33 5.59 4.24 -11.82
C LYS A 33 6.21 2.84 -11.80
N LEU A 34 5.62 1.93 -11.04
CA LEU A 34 6.05 0.53 -11.03
C LEU A 34 5.88 -0.11 -12.40
N SER A 35 6.87 -0.90 -12.83
CA SER A 35 6.73 -1.76 -14.00
C SER A 35 5.59 -2.77 -13.82
N THR A 36 4.57 -2.67 -14.67
CA THR A 36 3.47 -3.66 -14.73
C THR A 36 3.95 -5.04 -15.18
N THR A 37 5.11 -5.11 -15.85
CA THR A 37 5.76 -6.37 -16.18
C THR A 37 6.47 -6.92 -14.95
N PRO A 38 6.13 -8.16 -14.50
CA PRO A 38 6.80 -8.77 -13.36
C PRO A 38 8.31 -8.99 -13.59
N PRO A 39 9.15 -8.76 -12.56
CA PRO A 39 10.55 -9.15 -12.58
C PRO A 39 10.75 -10.62 -12.99
N LYS A 40 11.81 -10.89 -13.76
CA LYS A 40 12.06 -12.22 -14.35
C LYS A 40 12.23 -13.34 -13.32
N HIS A 41 12.70 -13.01 -12.12
CA HIS A 41 12.93 -13.98 -11.05
C HIS A 41 11.63 -14.38 -10.34
N LEU A 42 10.53 -13.63 -10.49
CA LEU A 42 9.24 -14.00 -9.93
C LEU A 42 8.58 -15.09 -10.76
N THR A 43 8.12 -16.14 -10.08
CA THR A 43 7.46 -17.29 -10.69
C THR A 43 6.16 -17.64 -9.94
N GLY A 44 5.37 -18.56 -10.51
CA GLY A 44 4.19 -19.12 -9.85
C GLY A 44 3.21 -18.08 -9.32
N GLU A 45 2.81 -18.23 -8.06
CA GLU A 45 1.83 -17.35 -7.39
C GLU A 45 2.34 -15.92 -7.18
N ALA A 46 3.65 -15.72 -6.99
CA ALA A 46 4.24 -14.39 -6.81
C ALA A 46 4.05 -13.56 -8.08
N LYS A 47 4.37 -14.15 -9.24
CA LYS A 47 4.18 -13.50 -10.55
C LYS A 47 2.71 -13.17 -10.83
N LYS A 48 1.81 -14.09 -10.51
CA LYS A 48 0.35 -13.87 -10.68
C LYS A 48 -0.15 -12.72 -9.81
N LEU A 49 0.30 -12.64 -8.56
CA LEU A 49 -0.11 -11.57 -7.67
C LEU A 49 0.46 -10.22 -8.12
N TRP A 50 1.72 -10.16 -8.54
CA TRP A 50 2.33 -8.97 -9.12
C TRP A 50 1.47 -8.35 -10.21
N SER A 51 1.11 -9.16 -11.22
CA SER A 51 0.31 -8.72 -12.36
C SER A 51 -1.09 -8.22 -11.98
N LYS A 52 -1.59 -8.55 -10.78
CA LYS A 52 -2.87 -8.07 -10.27
C LYS A 52 -2.73 -6.79 -9.46
N ILE A 53 -1.76 -6.73 -8.56
CA ILE A 53 -1.68 -5.62 -7.59
C ILE A 53 -0.97 -4.40 -8.16
N VAL A 54 0.05 -4.58 -9.02
CA VAL A 54 0.86 -3.45 -9.50
C VAL A 54 0.06 -2.45 -10.33
N PRO A 55 -0.83 -2.87 -11.27
CA PRO A 55 -1.71 -1.94 -11.96
C PRO A 55 -2.57 -1.11 -10.99
N ALA A 56 -3.19 -1.76 -10.01
CA ALA A 56 -4.02 -1.08 -9.01
C ALA A 56 -3.20 -0.13 -8.12
N LEU A 57 -1.97 -0.51 -7.73
CA LEU A 57 -1.07 0.35 -6.96
C LEU A 57 -0.68 1.60 -7.77
N ASN A 58 -0.38 1.44 -9.06
CA ASN A 58 -0.07 2.56 -9.95
C ASN A 58 -1.25 3.50 -10.18
N GLU A 59 -2.49 3.01 -10.10
CA GLU A 59 -3.70 3.85 -10.15
C GLU A 59 -3.85 4.71 -8.89
N THR A 60 -3.34 4.27 -7.74
CA THR A 60 -3.41 5.07 -6.50
C THR A 60 -2.52 6.31 -6.53
N GLY A 61 -1.45 6.32 -7.31
CA GLY A 61 -0.50 7.44 -7.41
C GLY A 61 0.44 7.60 -6.20
N TYR A 62 0.32 6.77 -5.16
CA TYR A 62 1.14 6.86 -3.94
C TYR A 62 2.34 5.92 -3.93
N VAL A 63 2.31 4.86 -4.76
CA VAL A 63 3.38 3.86 -4.83
C VAL A 63 4.19 4.10 -6.10
N ILE A 64 5.51 4.14 -5.95
CA ILE A 64 6.44 4.53 -7.00
C ILE A 64 7.52 3.47 -7.21
N GLN A 65 8.32 3.63 -8.25
CA GLN A 65 9.32 2.65 -8.68
C GLN A 65 10.36 2.32 -7.58
N VAL A 66 10.65 3.22 -6.65
CA VAL A 66 11.56 2.92 -5.53
C VAL A 66 10.97 1.92 -4.52
N ASP A 67 9.64 1.80 -4.48
CA ASP A 67 8.91 0.87 -3.61
C ASP A 67 8.84 -0.55 -4.19
N GLN A 68 9.44 -0.78 -5.37
CA GLN A 68 9.41 -2.05 -6.08
C GLN A 68 9.83 -3.22 -5.18
N SER A 69 10.87 -3.02 -4.36
CA SER A 69 11.39 -4.06 -3.47
C SER A 69 10.40 -4.48 -2.37
N GLU A 70 9.57 -3.55 -1.89
CA GLU A 70 8.51 -3.86 -0.92
C GLU A 70 7.40 -4.69 -1.57
N VAL A 71 6.99 -4.30 -2.79
CA VAL A 71 6.00 -5.04 -3.57
C VAL A 71 6.51 -6.45 -3.90
N GLU A 72 7.78 -6.59 -4.30
CA GLU A 72 8.42 -7.88 -4.54
C GLU A 72 8.39 -8.76 -3.28
N THR A 73 8.77 -8.18 -2.14
CA THR A 73 8.76 -8.88 -0.85
C THR A 73 7.35 -9.37 -0.50
N LEU A 74 6.33 -8.54 -0.71
CA LEU A 74 4.93 -8.91 -0.47
C LEU A 74 4.51 -10.11 -1.34
N VAL A 75 4.77 -10.07 -2.65
CA VAL A 75 4.32 -11.15 -3.55
C VAL A 75 5.10 -12.45 -3.34
N ILE A 76 6.37 -12.38 -2.96
CA ILE A 76 7.18 -13.56 -2.60
C ILE A 76 6.62 -14.20 -1.33
N ASN A 77 6.35 -13.41 -0.28
CA ASN A 77 5.77 -13.92 0.96
C ASN A 77 4.37 -14.49 0.74
N TYR A 78 3.58 -13.91 -0.17
CA TYR A 78 2.29 -14.48 -0.55
C TYR A 78 2.43 -15.85 -1.21
N ALA A 79 3.39 -16.03 -2.12
CA ALA A 79 3.64 -17.32 -2.73
C ALA A 79 4.06 -18.38 -1.69
N MET A 80 4.96 -18.02 -0.77
CA MET A 80 5.36 -18.89 0.35
C MET A 80 4.17 -19.26 1.24
N LEU A 81 3.31 -18.30 1.56
CA LEU A 81 2.09 -18.52 2.34
C LEU A 81 1.18 -19.54 1.64
N ARG A 82 0.96 -19.39 0.33
CA ARG A 82 0.12 -20.29 -0.47
C ARG A 82 0.68 -21.71 -0.46
N GLU A 83 1.98 -21.87 -0.69
CA GLU A 83 2.64 -23.18 -0.67
C GLU A 83 2.57 -23.84 0.71
N ALA A 84 2.89 -23.10 1.78
CA ALA A 84 2.80 -23.59 3.14
C ALA A 84 1.35 -23.99 3.52
N TYR A 85 0.36 -23.23 3.04
CA TYR A 85 -1.04 -23.56 3.26
C TYR A 85 -1.46 -24.87 2.58
N GLU A 86 -0.95 -25.17 1.38
CA GLU A 86 -1.21 -26.47 0.74
C GLU A 86 -0.60 -27.63 1.54
N SER A 87 0.58 -27.46 2.17
CA SER A 87 1.14 -28.46 3.09
C SER A 87 0.24 -28.68 4.31
N VAL A 88 -0.24 -27.61 4.94
CA VAL A 88 -1.16 -27.72 6.09
C VAL A 88 -2.49 -28.35 5.69
N LYS A 89 -3.00 -28.04 4.49
CA LYS A 89 -4.23 -28.63 3.96
C LYS A 89 -4.10 -30.13 3.72
N LYS A 90 -2.93 -30.57 3.24
CA LYS A 90 -2.64 -31.98 2.95
C LYS A 90 -2.40 -32.78 4.22
N ASP A 91 -1.53 -32.29 5.10
CA ASP A 91 -0.97 -33.09 6.20
C ASP A 91 -1.54 -32.68 7.58
N GLY A 92 -2.31 -31.59 7.64
CA GLY A 92 -2.83 -31.02 8.88
C GLY A 92 -1.82 -30.11 9.59
N VAL A 93 -2.29 -29.43 10.63
CA VAL A 93 -1.46 -28.58 11.52
C VAL A 93 -0.56 -29.45 12.42
N ILE A 94 -1.03 -30.65 12.75
CA ILE A 94 -0.31 -31.70 13.45
C ILE A 94 -0.44 -32.96 12.58
N TYR A 95 0.65 -33.67 12.37
CA TYR A 95 0.68 -34.93 11.63
C TYR A 95 1.28 -36.04 12.49
N SER A 96 0.88 -37.29 12.21
CA SER A 96 1.44 -38.47 12.88
C SER A 96 2.56 -39.08 12.05
N ALA A 97 3.67 -39.43 12.70
CA ALA A 97 4.70 -40.27 12.10
C ALA A 97 4.98 -41.44 13.06
N GLY A 98 4.38 -42.60 12.76
CA GLY A 98 4.26 -43.70 13.71
C GLY A 98 3.35 -43.32 14.88
N ASP A 99 3.76 -43.69 16.10
CA ASP A 99 3.02 -43.42 17.34
C ASP A 99 3.24 -42.00 17.91
N LYS A 100 3.99 -41.15 17.19
CA LYS A 100 4.33 -39.79 17.63
C LYS A 100 3.66 -38.73 16.77
N LEU A 101 3.17 -37.69 17.44
CA LEU A 101 2.60 -36.50 16.83
C LEU A 101 3.65 -35.41 16.69
N PHE A 102 3.68 -34.78 15.52
CA PHE A 102 4.61 -33.70 15.18
C PHE A 102 3.85 -32.47 14.69
N LYS A 103 4.36 -31.27 15.03
CA LYS A 103 3.83 -30.02 14.46
C LYS A 103 4.27 -29.89 13.01
N ASN A 104 3.36 -29.47 12.14
CA ASN A 104 3.70 -29.18 10.75
C ASN A 104 4.56 -27.90 10.69
N PRO A 105 5.80 -27.95 10.15
CA PRO A 105 6.68 -26.78 10.05
C PRO A 105 6.08 -25.66 9.18
N ALA A 106 5.18 -26.00 8.24
CA ALA A 106 4.48 -25.03 7.41
C ALA A 106 3.64 -24.03 8.21
N VAL A 107 3.21 -24.39 9.43
CA VAL A 107 2.47 -23.50 10.33
C VAL A 107 3.30 -22.29 10.72
N ALA A 108 4.60 -22.48 10.98
CA ALA A 108 5.50 -21.37 11.30
C ALA A 108 5.73 -20.46 10.09
N ILE A 109 5.85 -21.04 8.89
CA ILE A 109 5.98 -20.28 7.64
C ILE A 109 4.73 -19.42 7.40
N ILE A 110 3.54 -19.98 7.60
CA ILE A 110 2.27 -19.25 7.50
C ILE A 110 2.25 -18.05 8.46
N ASP A 111 2.63 -18.25 9.73
CA ASP A 111 2.66 -17.17 10.72
C ASP A 111 3.63 -16.04 10.32
N SER A 112 4.86 -16.38 9.96
CA SER A 112 5.88 -15.42 9.52
C SER A 112 5.45 -14.66 8.25
N ALA A 113 5.03 -15.38 7.21
CA ALA A 113 4.60 -14.77 5.95
C ALA A 113 3.37 -13.87 6.14
N THR A 114 2.42 -14.29 6.98
CA THR A 114 1.22 -13.50 7.28
C THR A 114 1.57 -12.17 7.95
N LYS A 115 2.53 -12.17 8.89
CA LYS A 115 2.98 -10.93 9.55
C LYS A 115 3.61 -9.96 8.56
N VAL A 116 4.48 -10.45 7.67
CA VAL A 116 5.12 -9.64 6.63
C VAL A 116 4.07 -9.06 5.67
N ILE A 117 3.15 -9.90 5.17
CA ILE A 117 2.07 -9.47 4.26
C ILE A 117 1.18 -8.41 4.91
N LYS A 118 0.82 -8.57 6.19
CA LYS A 118 0.01 -7.58 6.91
C LYS A 118 0.76 -6.26 7.10
N SER A 119 2.05 -6.32 7.41
CA SER A 119 2.88 -5.12 7.57
C SER A 119 2.98 -4.35 6.26
N ILE A 120 3.50 -4.99 5.21
CA ILE A 120 3.70 -4.35 3.90
C ILE A 120 2.36 -3.97 3.28
N GLY A 121 1.32 -4.80 3.43
CA GLY A 121 -0.02 -4.48 2.94
C GLY A 121 -0.65 -3.27 3.65
N SER A 122 -0.29 -3.00 4.90
CA SER A 122 -0.70 -1.76 5.56
C SER A 122 0.07 -0.56 5.04
N ASP A 123 1.37 -0.71 4.79
CA ASP A 123 2.24 0.36 4.31
C ASP A 123 1.89 0.75 2.85
N LEU A 124 1.57 -0.22 1.99
CA LEU A 124 1.14 -0.02 0.59
C LEU A 124 -0.34 0.36 0.41
N GLY A 125 -1.11 0.57 1.48
CA GLY A 125 -2.51 0.96 1.33
C GLY A 125 -3.48 -0.18 0.99
N LEU A 126 -3.08 -1.44 1.05
CA LEU A 126 -3.89 -2.61 0.61
C LEU A 126 -4.95 -3.06 1.62
N SER A 127 -4.98 -2.52 2.84
CA SER A 127 -6.01 -2.79 3.84
C SER A 127 -7.21 -1.84 3.71
N PRO A 128 -8.44 -2.23 4.14
CA PRO A 128 -9.59 -1.31 4.16
C PRO A 128 -9.32 -0.04 4.97
N GLN A 129 -8.62 -0.16 6.10
CA GLN A 129 -8.29 0.98 6.96
C GLN A 129 -7.31 1.92 6.29
N SER A 130 -6.23 1.38 5.70
CA SER A 130 -5.26 2.19 4.96
C SER A 130 -5.89 2.84 3.72
N ARG A 131 -6.80 2.14 3.02
CA ARG A 131 -7.57 2.75 1.92
C ARG A 131 -8.47 3.89 2.40
N ALA A 132 -9.15 3.74 3.54
CA ALA A 132 -9.96 4.82 4.09
C ALA A 132 -9.09 6.06 4.34
N THR A 133 -7.90 5.89 4.92
CA THR A 133 -6.94 6.98 5.10
C THR A 133 -6.52 7.63 3.77
N LEU A 134 -6.22 6.84 2.73
CA LEU A 134 -5.88 7.37 1.41
C LEU A 134 -7.06 8.10 0.72
N ILE A 135 -8.28 7.61 0.90
CA ILE A 135 -9.50 8.24 0.34
C ILE A 135 -9.79 9.55 1.07
N ASP A 136 -9.69 9.57 2.40
CA ASP A 136 -9.88 10.78 3.19
C ASP A 136 -8.87 11.85 2.78
N MET A 137 -7.60 11.47 2.54
CA MET A 137 -6.57 12.36 2.01
C MET A 137 -6.83 12.86 0.58
N ALA A 138 -7.52 12.09 -0.26
CA ALA A 138 -7.85 12.52 -1.62
C ALA A 138 -9.05 13.49 -1.64
N LYS A 139 -9.99 13.34 -0.70
CA LYS A 139 -11.19 14.19 -0.60
C LYS A 139 -10.90 15.58 -0.05
N SER A 140 -10.03 15.70 0.95
CA SER A 140 -9.64 17.00 1.49
C SER A 140 -8.90 17.89 0.47
N ASP A 141 -8.27 17.30 -0.54
CA ASP A 141 -7.65 18.06 -1.62
C ASP A 141 -8.69 18.74 -2.51
N GLU A 142 -9.77 18.04 -2.90
CA GLU A 142 -10.83 18.59 -3.76
C GLU A 142 -11.60 19.73 -3.08
N GLU A 143 -11.69 19.74 -1.75
CA GLU A 143 -12.28 20.85 -0.99
C GLU A 143 -11.35 22.08 -0.95
N SER A 144 -10.03 21.88 -0.81
CA SER A 144 -9.03 22.97 -0.80
C SER A 144 -8.87 23.69 -2.16
N ASP A 145 -9.05 22.96 -3.26
CA ASP A 145 -9.01 23.52 -4.63
C ASP A 145 -10.28 24.31 -4.98
N ASN A 146 -11.39 24.11 -4.23
CA ASN A 146 -12.65 24.81 -4.44
C ASN A 146 -12.73 26.14 -3.67
N GLU A 147 -11.99 26.29 -2.56
CA GLU A 147 -11.93 27.57 -1.84
C GLU A 147 -11.03 28.61 -2.55
N THR A 148 -10.04 28.19 -3.33
CA THR A 148 -9.13 29.13 -4.02
C THR A 148 -9.67 29.67 -5.36
N LYS A 149 -10.75 29.10 -5.90
CA LYS A 149 -11.40 29.60 -7.15
C LYS A 149 -12.57 30.57 -6.90
N GLY A 150 -12.91 30.82 -5.63
CA GLY A 150 -14.05 31.66 -5.24
C GLY A 150 -13.76 33.14 -5.03
N GLU A 151 -12.50 33.56 -4.85
CA GLU A 151 -12.19 34.92 -4.38
C GLU A 151 -11.57 35.88 -5.42
N ASP A 152 -11.24 35.44 -6.64
CA ASP A 152 -10.57 36.32 -7.63
C ASP A 152 -11.45 36.79 -8.81
N LEU A 153 -12.77 36.61 -8.75
CA LEU A 153 -13.71 37.18 -9.74
C LEU A 153 -14.28 38.56 -9.33
N ALA A 154 -14.16 38.94 -8.07
CA ALA A 154 -14.59 40.27 -7.59
C ALA A 154 -13.61 41.39 -8.00
N GLY A 155 -12.34 41.06 -8.24
CA GLY A 155 -11.33 42.01 -8.71
C GLY A 155 -11.36 42.27 -10.23
N TYR A 156 -11.96 41.36 -11.02
CA TYR A 156 -11.96 41.47 -12.49
C TYR A 156 -13.10 42.34 -13.06
N PHE A 157 -14.13 42.64 -12.26
CA PHE A 157 -15.26 43.50 -12.65
C PHE A 157 -15.31 44.84 -11.90
N GLY A 158 -14.27 45.18 -11.15
CA GLY A 158 -14.19 46.43 -10.37
C GLY A 158 -13.49 47.59 -11.10
N GLY A 159 -14.15 48.19 -12.09
CA GLY A 159 -14.05 49.64 -12.30
C GLY A 159 -13.45 50.16 -13.61
N ASN A 160 -14.30 50.75 -14.46
CA ASN A 160 -14.06 52.12 -14.94
C ASN A 160 -15.32 52.81 -15.51
N LYS A 161 -16.00 53.60 -14.66
CA LYS A 161 -16.55 54.96 -14.84
C LYS A 161 -17.79 55.20 -13.99
#